data_AF-A0A8X6JSU8-F1
#
_entry.id   AF-A0A8X6JSU8-F1
#
_cell.length_a   1.000
_cell.length_b   1.000
_cell.length_c   1.000
_cell.angle_alpha   90.00
_cell.angle_beta   90.00
_cell.angle_gamma   90.00
#
_symmetry.space_group_name_H-M   'P 1'
#
loop_
_entity.id
_entity.type
_entity.pdbx_description
1 polymer ?
#
loop_
_entity_poly.entity_id
_entity_poly.type
_entity_poly.pdbx_seq_one_letter_code
_entity_poly.pdbx_strand_id
1 'polypeptide(L)'
;MFKLDTGSQVNVIPKSELLKWDEKPVVRNCKIAVLDYSDNRVPILGECYLNCETKRYRKTYKFLVTSLNSCPILGLEACRELGLIQRLNMIYKSPIETPELILKEFADVFTGTGRLKRIVKIKLKENSVPHVAAPRKVPLAIHNKVKEELSNMVEAGIISKVEKPSG
;
A
#
# COMPACT_ATOMS: atom_id res chain seq x y z
N MET A 1 -19.85 2.89 8.14
CA MET A 1 -19.14 2.24 7.00
C MET A 1 -18.02 1.39 7.58
N PHE A 2 -17.77 0.19 7.05
CA PHE A 2 -16.67 -0.69 7.51
C PHE A 2 -15.45 -0.56 6.60
N LYS A 3 -14.26 -0.55 7.19
CA LYS A 3 -12.99 -0.70 6.46
C LYS A 3 -12.62 -2.17 6.35
N LEU A 4 -12.28 -2.61 5.15
CA LEU A 4 -11.73 -3.95 4.92
C LEU A 4 -10.23 -3.90 5.24
N ASP A 5 -9.81 -4.65 6.26
CA ASP A 5 -8.43 -4.66 6.72
C ASP A 5 -7.89 -6.09 6.72
N THR A 6 -7.19 -6.43 5.65
CA THR A 6 -6.55 -7.75 5.48
C THR A 6 -5.32 -7.93 6.37
N GLY A 7 -4.81 -6.85 6.98
CA GLY A 7 -3.74 -6.90 7.98
C GLY A 7 -4.25 -7.24 9.38
N SER A 8 -5.55 -7.13 9.63
CA SER A 8 -6.14 -7.46 10.94
C SER A 8 -6.61 -8.91 11.01
N GLN A 9 -6.27 -9.59 12.11
CA GLN A 9 -6.77 -10.93 12.42
C GLN A 9 -8.18 -10.91 13.06
N VAL A 10 -8.62 -9.75 13.55
CA VAL A 10 -9.87 -9.60 14.31
C VAL A 10 -10.76 -8.53 13.70
N ASN A 11 -12.07 -8.68 13.90
CA ASN A 11 -13.02 -7.60 13.59
C ASN A 11 -13.15 -6.68 14.80
N VAL A 12 -13.18 -5.37 14.56
CA VAL A 12 -13.23 -4.36 15.63
C VAL A 12 -14.33 -3.36 15.32
N ILE A 13 -15.11 -2.99 16.32
CA ILE A 13 -16.12 -1.94 16.20
C ILE A 13 -15.99 -0.95 17.37
N PRO A 14 -15.90 0.36 17.11
CA PRO A 14 -16.00 1.38 18.13
C PRO A 14 -17.35 1.32 18.85
N LYS A 15 -17.34 1.49 20.18
CA LYS A 15 -18.57 1.66 20.96
C LYS A 15 -19.40 2.84 20.46
N SER A 16 -18.74 3.91 20.01
CA SER A 16 -19.40 5.09 19.42
C SER A 16 -20.23 4.74 18.17
N GLU A 17 -19.84 3.73 17.40
CA GLU A 17 -20.59 3.29 16.22
C GLU A 17 -21.83 2.49 16.63
N LEU A 18 -21.71 1.58 17.60
CA LEU A 18 -22.84 0.82 18.13
C LEU A 18 -23.91 1.71 18.78
N LEU A 19 -23.49 2.81 19.41
CA LEU A 19 -24.43 3.75 20.03
C LEU A 19 -25.37 4.43 19.03
N LYS A 20 -24.99 4.50 17.76
CA LYS A 20 -25.81 5.07 16.67
C LYS A 20 -26.93 4.14 16.21
N TRP A 21 -26.92 2.87 16.63
CA TRP A 21 -27.91 1.89 16.19
C TRP A 21 -29.12 1.90 17.11
N ASP A 22 -30.32 1.77 16.55
CA ASP A 22 -31.56 1.66 17.31
C ASP A 22 -31.53 0.41 18.19
N GLU A 23 -31.31 -0.75 17.55
CA GLU A 23 -31.08 -2.03 18.22
C GLU A 23 -29.60 -2.29 18.43
N LYS A 24 -29.18 -2.28 19.69
CA LYS A 24 -27.78 -2.47 20.08
C LYS A 24 -27.51 -3.94 20.39
N PRO A 25 -26.41 -4.52 19.89
CA PRO A 25 -26.04 -5.88 20.22
C PRO A 25 -25.64 -5.98 21.69
N VAL A 26 -25.83 -7.16 22.28
CA VAL A 26 -25.35 -7.44 23.63
C VAL A 26 -23.82 -7.52 23.62
N VAL A 27 -23.17 -6.62 24.36
CA VAL A 27 -21.73 -6.62 24.56
C VAL A 27 -21.41 -7.45 25.81
N ARG A 28 -20.61 -8.50 25.63
CA ARG A 28 -20.17 -9.40 26.70
C ARG A 28 -18.73 -9.11 27.07
N ASN A 29 -18.38 -9.35 28.33
CA ASN A 29 -17.00 -9.19 28.78
C ASN A 29 -16.08 -10.21 28.08
N CYS A 30 -14.88 -9.79 27.68
CA CYS A 30 -13.89 -10.66 27.05
C CYS A 30 -12.50 -10.37 27.61
N LYS A 31 -11.64 -11.40 27.69
CA LYS A 31 -10.27 -11.27 28.20
C LYS A 31 -9.21 -11.18 27.09
N ILE A 32 -9.62 -10.83 25.88
CA ILE A 32 -8.74 -10.81 24.71
C ILE A 32 -7.91 -9.52 24.74
N ALA A 33 -6.58 -9.67 24.73
CA ALA A 33 -5.67 -8.57 24.48
C ALA A 33 -5.38 -8.49 22.99
N VAL A 34 -5.54 -7.30 22.40
CA VAL A 34 -5.24 -7.03 21.00
C VAL A 34 -4.21 -5.91 20.94
N LEU A 35 -3.24 -6.06 20.05
CA LEU A 35 -2.26 -5.04 19.73
C LEU A 35 -2.58 -4.44 18.37
N ASP A 36 -2.30 -3.15 18.21
CA ASP A 36 -2.26 -2.53 16.89
C ASP A 36 -0.94 -2.84 16.17
N TYR A 37 -0.75 -2.27 14.99
CA TYR A 37 0.45 -2.50 14.18
C TYR A 37 1.73 -1.90 14.78
N SER A 38 1.61 -1.06 15.81
CA SER A 38 2.71 -0.39 16.53
C SER A 38 2.90 -0.96 17.94
N ASP A 39 2.42 -2.18 18.18
CA ASP A 39 2.47 -2.89 19.46
C ASP A 39 1.74 -2.18 20.62
N ASN A 40 0.86 -1.20 20.34
CA ASN A 40 0.06 -0.57 21.38
C ASN A 40 -1.15 -1.44 21.71
N ARG A 41 -1.49 -1.51 23.00
CA ARG A 41 -2.70 -2.20 23.44
C ARG A 41 -3.95 -1.44 22.99
N VAL A 42 -4.84 -2.16 22.29
CA VAL A 42 -6.17 -1.66 21.95
C VAL A 42 -7.08 -1.75 23.19
N PRO A 43 -7.76 -0.67 23.60
CA PRO A 43 -8.66 -0.68 24.75
C PRO A 43 -9.99 -1.40 24.41
N ILE A 44 -10.02 -2.71 24.63
CA ILE A 44 -11.19 -3.55 24.40
C ILE A 44 -12.15 -3.49 25.60
N LEU A 45 -13.41 -3.16 25.32
CA LEU A 45 -14.51 -3.07 26.28
C LEU A 45 -15.31 -4.38 26.39
N GLY A 46 -15.19 -5.25 25.39
CA GLY A 46 -15.90 -6.51 25.33
C GLY A 46 -15.98 -7.04 23.90
N GLU A 47 -16.86 -8.00 23.69
CA GLU A 47 -17.14 -8.57 22.38
C GLU A 47 -18.65 -8.68 22.13
N CYS A 48 -19.04 -8.57 20.87
CA CYS A 48 -20.41 -8.78 20.41
C CYS A 48 -20.42 -9.62 19.13
N TYR A 49 -21.60 -10.11 18.76
CA TYR A 49 -21.80 -10.88 17.53
C TYR A 49 -22.71 -10.10 16.61
N LEU A 50 -22.25 -9.86 15.38
CA LEU A 50 -22.97 -9.10 14.37
C LEU A 50 -23.27 -9.99 13.17
N ASN A 51 -24.51 -9.92 12.67
CA ASN A 51 -24.87 -10.53 11.40
C ASN A 51 -24.35 -9.65 10.28
N CYS A 52 -23.41 -10.18 9.49
CA CYS A 52 -22.88 -9.50 8.31
C CYS A 52 -23.43 -10.14 7.05
N GLU A 53 -23.84 -9.32 6.10
CA GLU A 53 -24.47 -9.75 4.87
C GLU A 53 -23.87 -9.01 3.67
N THR A 54 -23.56 -9.77 2.62
CA THR A 54 -23.29 -9.27 1.27
C THR A 54 -24.38 -9.82 0.34
N LYS A 55 -24.38 -9.41 -0.94
CA LYS A 55 -25.34 -9.92 -1.93
C LYS A 55 -25.35 -11.46 -2.07
N ARG A 56 -24.29 -12.15 -1.61
CA ARG A 56 -24.09 -13.58 -1.82
C ARG A 56 -23.97 -14.38 -0.53
N TYR A 57 -23.49 -13.76 0.55
CA TYR A 57 -23.15 -14.45 1.77
C TYR A 57 -23.72 -13.75 2.98
N ARG A 58 -24.21 -14.54 3.94
CA ARG A 58 -24.67 -14.05 5.23
C ARG A 58 -24.08 -14.92 6.32
N LYS A 59 -23.37 -14.30 7.26
CA LYS A 59 -22.73 -15.02 8.38
C LYS A 59 -22.59 -14.10 9.59
N THR A 60 -22.68 -14.69 10.78
CA THR A 60 -22.45 -13.97 12.03
C THR A 60 -20.96 -13.98 12.36
N TYR A 61 -20.41 -12.81 12.67
CA TYR A 61 -19.01 -12.66 13.07
C TYR A 61 -18.90 -12.07 14.46
N LYS A 62 -17.84 -12.46 15.15
CA LYS A 62 -17.43 -11.84 16.40
C LYS A 62 -16.72 -10.52 16.14
N PHE A 63 -17.13 -9.47 16.84
CA PHE A 63 -16.51 -8.16 16.86
C PHE A 63 -16.04 -7.82 18.26
N LEU A 64 -14.81 -7.32 18.35
CA LEU A 64 -14.30 -6.73 19.58
C LEU A 64 -14.75 -5.26 19.65
N VAL A 65 -15.34 -4.88 20.77
CA VAL A 65 -15.83 -3.53 20.99
C VAL A 65 -14.71 -2.71 21.62
N THR A 66 -14.30 -1.62 20.96
CA THR A 66 -13.22 -0.75 21.44
C THR A 66 -13.74 0.61 21.89
N SER A 67 -13.05 1.26 22.83
CA SER A 67 -13.30 2.67 23.18
C SER A 67 -12.63 3.66 22.23
N LEU A 68 -11.78 3.19 21.31
CA LEU A 68 -11.13 4.06 20.33
C LEU A 68 -12.16 4.68 19.39
N ASN A 69 -11.94 5.94 19.02
CA ASN A 69 -12.72 6.60 17.99
C ASN A 69 -12.09 6.35 16.62
N SER A 70 -12.43 5.23 16.00
CA SER A 70 -11.91 4.80 14.70
C SER A 70 -13.03 4.37 13.75
N CYS A 71 -12.69 4.00 12.51
CA CYS A 71 -13.64 3.33 11.62
C CYS A 71 -13.78 1.86 12.06
N PRO A 72 -14.99 1.26 12.04
CA PRO A 72 -15.16 -0.18 12.20
C PRO A 72 -14.31 -0.97 11.19
N ILE A 73 -13.66 -2.04 11.65
CA ILE A 73 -12.74 -2.86 10.87
C ILE A 73 -13.31 -4.27 10.70
N LEU A 74 -13.28 -4.74 9.46
CA LEU A 74 -13.51 -6.14 9.11
C LEU A 74 -12.15 -6.81 8.84
N GLY A 75 -11.81 -7.81 9.65
CA GLY A 75 -10.55 -8.53 9.56
C GLY A 75 -10.50 -9.51 8.39
N LEU A 76 -9.32 -10.08 8.17
CA LEU A 76 -9.00 -10.94 7.02
C LEU A 76 -9.98 -12.11 6.84
N GLU A 77 -10.26 -12.85 7.91
CA GLU A 77 -11.12 -14.04 7.84
C GLU A 77 -12.53 -13.69 7.42
N ALA A 78 -13.12 -12.66 8.03
CA ALA A 78 -14.46 -12.20 7.69
C ALA A 78 -14.52 -11.61 6.27
N CYS A 79 -13.49 -10.89 5.84
CA CYS A 79 -13.40 -10.41 4.46
C CYS A 79 -13.39 -11.58 3.46
N ARG A 80 -12.64 -12.65 3.76
CA ARG A 80 -12.55 -13.83 2.90
C ARG A 80 -13.86 -14.61 2.86
N GLU A 81 -14.45 -14.90 4.02
CA GLU A 81 -15.68 -15.69 4.13
C GLU A 81 -16.92 -14.95 3.60
N LEU A 82 -16.95 -13.61 3.66
CA LEU A 82 -17.98 -12.79 3.01
C LEU A 82 -17.74 -12.58 1.50
N GLY A 83 -16.65 -13.13 0.94
CA GLY A 83 -16.30 -12.99 -0.46
C GLY A 83 -15.94 -11.55 -0.87
N LEU A 84 -15.46 -10.74 0.07
CA LEU A 84 -15.06 -9.34 -0.15
C LEU A 84 -13.63 -9.23 -0.69
N ILE A 85 -12.81 -10.24 -0.43
CA ILE A 85 -11.46 -10.38 -0.97
C ILE A 85 -11.28 -11.80 -1.53
N GLN A 86 -10.46 -11.92 -2.57
CA GLN A 86 -10.08 -13.21 -3.13
C GLN A 86 -8.57 -13.29 -3.24
N ARG A 87 -7.98 -14.35 -2.68
CA ARG A 87 -6.56 -14.65 -2.90
C ARG A 87 -6.42 -15.32 -4.26
N LEU A 88 -5.96 -14.57 -5.25
CA LEU A 88 -5.62 -15.11 -6.56
C LEU A 88 -4.21 -15.68 -6.49
N ASN A 89 -4.08 -17.01 -6.49
CA ASN A 89 -2.79 -17.68 -6.61
C ASN A 89 -2.23 -17.60 -8.04
N MET A 90 -3.11 -17.29 -8.99
CA MET A 90 -2.77 -17.08 -10.38
C MET A 90 -3.68 -15.96 -10.89
N ILE A 91 -3.09 -14.83 -11.25
CA ILE A 91 -3.78 -13.90 -12.14
C ILE A 91 -3.74 -14.62 -13.48
N TYR A 92 -4.88 -15.04 -14.02
CA TYR A 92 -4.94 -15.31 -15.44
C TYR A 92 -4.57 -13.98 -16.09
N LYS A 93 -3.31 -13.84 -16.48
CA LYS A 93 -2.94 -12.79 -17.42
C LYS A 93 -3.89 -12.98 -18.60
N SER A 94 -4.41 -11.87 -19.12
CA SER A 94 -4.73 -11.80 -20.55
C SER A 94 -3.71 -12.63 -21.34
N PRO A 95 -4.14 -13.33 -22.41
CA PRO A 95 -3.41 -14.44 -23.03
C PRO A 95 -1.91 -14.24 -22.88
N ILE A 96 -1.31 -15.08 -22.02
CA ILE A 96 0.08 -15.05 -21.56
C ILE A 96 0.89 -14.15 -22.48
N GLU A 97 1.27 -12.95 -22.04
CA GLU A 97 2.30 -12.16 -22.72
C GLU A 97 3.58 -13.01 -22.70
N THR A 98 3.67 -13.93 -23.66
CA THR A 98 4.85 -14.74 -23.83
C THR A 98 5.95 -13.82 -24.36
N PRO A 99 7.22 -14.14 -24.10
CA PRO A 99 8.32 -13.40 -24.71
C PRO A 99 8.12 -13.20 -26.22
N GLU A 100 7.51 -14.17 -26.92
CA GLU A 100 7.20 -14.08 -28.34
C GLU A 100 6.13 -13.02 -28.69
N LEU A 101 5.10 -12.85 -27.84
CA LEU A 101 4.10 -11.79 -28.04
C LEU A 101 4.70 -10.41 -27.81
N ILE A 102 5.54 -10.26 -26.79
CA ILE A 102 6.25 -9.01 -26.49
C ILE A 102 7.23 -8.68 -27.64
N LEU A 103 8.00 -9.66 -28.10
CA LEU A 103 8.90 -9.50 -29.24
C LEU A 103 8.15 -9.17 -30.53
N LYS A 104 6.94 -9.67 -30.70
CA LYS A 104 6.08 -9.35 -31.85
C LYS A 104 5.49 -7.94 -31.74
N GLU A 105 5.03 -7.54 -30.55
CA GLU A 105 4.43 -6.22 -30.31
C GLU A 105 5.47 -5.10 -30.42
N PHE A 106 6.67 -5.32 -29.90
CA PHE A 106 7.77 -4.35 -29.89
C PHE A 106 8.90 -4.74 -30.85
N ALA A 107 8.55 -5.36 -31.98
CA ALA A 107 9.53 -5.84 -32.95
C ALA A 107 10.47 -4.72 -33.44
N ASP A 108 9.98 -3.49 -33.57
CA ASP A 108 10.75 -2.30 -33.95
C ASP A 108 11.83 -1.91 -32.92
N VAL A 109 11.60 -2.18 -31.63
CA VAL A 109 12.56 -1.93 -30.54
C VAL A 109 13.64 -3.02 -30.51
N PHE A 110 13.25 -4.27 -30.80
CA PHE A 110 14.14 -5.44 -30.76
C PHE A 110 14.76 -5.80 -32.11
N THR A 111 14.56 -4.96 -33.15
CA THR A 111 15.18 -5.13 -34.47
C THR A 111 16.32 -4.14 -34.68
N GLY A 112 17.42 -4.65 -35.26
CA GLY A 112 18.66 -3.90 -35.51
C GLY A 112 19.80 -4.28 -34.56
N THR A 113 21.04 -3.98 -34.97
CA THR A 113 22.26 -4.37 -34.24
C THR A 113 22.62 -3.40 -33.10
N GLY A 114 21.71 -2.51 -32.71
CA GLY A 114 22.01 -1.41 -31.79
C GLY A 114 23.05 -0.42 -32.34
N ARG A 115 23.33 -0.46 -33.66
CA ARG A 115 24.32 0.42 -34.29
C ARG A 115 23.78 1.85 -34.33
N LEU A 116 24.32 2.69 -33.45
CA LEU A 116 24.13 4.14 -33.53
C LEU A 116 24.48 4.60 -34.95
N LYS A 117 23.54 5.28 -35.62
CA LYS A 117 23.69 5.74 -37.02
C LYS A 117 24.84 6.74 -37.22
N ARG A 118 25.53 7.13 -36.14
CA ARG A 118 26.65 8.08 -36.13
C ARG A 118 27.83 7.46 -35.40
N ILE A 119 29.03 7.75 -35.88
CA ILE A 119 30.27 7.43 -35.17
C ILE A 119 30.31 8.32 -33.92
N VAL A 120 30.14 7.71 -32.75
CA VAL A 120 30.31 8.41 -31.46
C VAL A 120 31.78 8.31 -31.07
N LYS A 121 32.50 9.42 -31.19
CA LYS A 121 33.89 9.51 -30.74
C LYS A 121 33.90 9.91 -29.27
N ILE A 122 33.96 8.92 -28.38
CA ILE A 122 34.07 9.14 -26.94
C ILE A 122 35.51 9.58 -26.66
N LYS A 123 35.73 10.89 -26.47
CA LYS A 123 37.02 11.43 -26.03
C LYS A 123 37.02 11.54 -24.52
N LEU A 124 37.90 10.78 -23.87
CA LEU A 124 38.22 10.99 -22.47
C LEU A 124 39.12 12.22 -22.35
N LYS A 125 39.00 12.97 -21.25
CA LYS A 125 39.98 14.02 -20.91
C LYS A 125 41.31 13.36 -20.57
N GLU A 126 42.40 14.03 -20.90
CA GLU A 126 43.75 13.61 -20.50
C GLU A 126 43.80 13.48 -18.97
N ASN A 127 44.35 12.37 -18.47
CA ASN A 127 44.32 11.96 -17.05
C ASN A 127 42.93 11.64 -16.46
N SER A 128 41.96 11.19 -17.26
CA SER A 128 40.67 10.74 -16.72
C SER A 128 40.83 9.53 -15.80
N VAL A 129 40.43 9.67 -14.53
CA VAL A 129 40.40 8.57 -13.57
C VAL A 129 39.02 7.89 -13.61
N PRO A 130 38.92 6.55 -13.72
CA PRO A 130 37.66 5.85 -13.63
C PRO A 130 37.00 6.09 -12.28
N HIS A 131 35.73 6.51 -12.28
CA HIS A 131 34.97 6.76 -11.05
C HIS A 131 33.71 5.90 -11.04
N VAL A 132 33.59 5.03 -10.04
CA VAL A 132 32.37 4.27 -9.79
C VAL A 132 31.42 5.14 -8.96
N ALA A 133 30.34 5.60 -9.58
CA ALA A 133 29.32 6.36 -8.87
C ALA A 133 28.33 5.43 -8.16
N ALA A 134 27.96 5.76 -6.93
CA ALA A 134 26.93 5.04 -6.18
C ALA A 134 25.58 5.04 -6.94
N PRO A 135 24.73 4.02 -6.72
CA PRO A 135 23.38 3.98 -7.27
C PRO A 135 22.60 5.24 -6.88
N ARG A 136 21.97 5.89 -7.86
CA ARG A 136 21.21 7.13 -7.65
C ARG A 136 19.71 6.84 -7.62
N LYS A 137 19.02 7.41 -6.63
CA LYS A 137 17.54 7.38 -6.55
C LYS A 137 16.87 8.22 -7.65
N VAL A 138 17.55 9.25 -8.13
CA VAL A 138 17.07 10.15 -9.18
C VAL A 138 17.95 10.02 -10.42
N PRO A 139 17.37 9.74 -11.61
CA PRO A 139 18.11 9.72 -12.87
C PRO A 139 18.84 11.04 -13.15
N LEU A 140 20.05 10.97 -13.71
CA LEU A 140 20.86 12.17 -14.00
C LEU A 140 20.11 13.18 -14.88
N ALA A 141 19.37 12.67 -15.87
CA ALA A 141 18.65 13.48 -16.85
C ALA A 141 17.60 14.41 -16.23
N ILE A 142 17.06 14.06 -15.05
CA ILE A 142 16.02 14.86 -14.38
C ILE A 142 16.50 15.49 -13.08
N HIS A 143 17.75 15.26 -12.68
CA HIS A 143 18.30 15.75 -11.42
C HIS A 143 18.14 17.27 -11.28
N ASN A 144 18.41 18.02 -12.34
CA ASN A 144 18.27 19.48 -12.32
C ASN A 144 16.81 19.93 -12.16
N LYS A 145 15.87 19.26 -12.84
CA LYS A 145 14.43 19.55 -12.73
C LYS A 145 13.92 19.28 -11.31
N VAL A 146 14.35 18.17 -10.71
CA VAL A 146 13.99 17.83 -9.33
C VAL A 146 14.56 18.87 -8.34
N LYS A 147 15.80 19.33 -8.56
CA LYS A 147 16.42 20.36 -7.71
C LYS A 147 15.71 21.71 -7.80
N GLU A 148 15.31 22.11 -9.00
CA GLU A 148 14.56 23.34 -9.25
C GLU A 148 13.20 23.31 -8.55
N GLU A 149 12.44 22.22 -8.72
CA GLU A 149 11.14 22.06 -8.07
C GLU A 149 11.24 22.06 -6.54
N LEU A 150 12.27 21.41 -5.98
CA LEU A 150 12.53 21.47 -4.53
C LEU A 150 12.83 22.90 -4.06
N SER A 151 13.48 23.73 -4.88
CA SER A 151 13.74 25.14 -4.55
C SER A 151 12.45 25.96 -4.59
N ASN A 152 11.61 25.76 -5.61
CA ASN A 152 10.30 26.39 -5.72
C ASN A 152 9.41 26.06 -4.52
N MET A 153 9.40 24.80 -4.07
CA MET A 153 8.62 24.39 -2.91
C MET A 153 9.12 25.03 -1.59
N VAL A 154 10.43 25.30 -1.48
CA VAL A 154 10.99 26.03 -0.33
C VAL A 154 10.57 27.50 -0.37
N GLU A 155 10.66 28.15 -1.53
CA GLU A 155 10.25 29.54 -1.72
C GLU A 155 8.73 29.73 -1.50
N ALA A 156 7.92 28.77 -1.93
CA ALA A 156 6.48 28.74 -1.70
C ALA A 156 6.09 28.38 -0.25
N GLY A 157 7.06 28.08 0.62
CA GLY A 157 6.82 27.72 2.02
C GLY A 157 6.14 26.36 2.22
N ILE A 158 6.14 25.50 1.19
CA ILE A 158 5.53 24.16 1.24
C ILE A 158 6.42 23.19 2.01
N ILE A 159 7.74 23.30 1.82
CA ILE A 159 8.74 22.47 2.51
C ILE A 159 9.84 23.35 3.09
N SER A 160 10.46 22.88 4.16
CA SER A 160 11.62 23.53 4.79
C SER A 160 12.84 22.62 4.75
N LYS A 161 14.02 23.20 4.61
CA LYS A 161 15.28 22.45 4.69
C LYS A 161 15.51 22.00 6.13
N VAL A 162 15.77 20.71 6.33
CA VAL A 162 16.20 20.14 7.62
C VAL A 162 17.64 19.66 7.49
N GLU A 163 18.50 20.01 8.46
CA GLU A 163 19.92 19.62 8.43
C GLU A 163 20.17 18.23 9.03
N LYS A 164 19.22 17.73 9.84
CA LYS A 164 19.28 16.42 10.49
C LYS A 164 17.88 15.80 10.49
N PRO A 165 17.76 14.47 10.45
CA PRO A 165 16.48 13.83 10.67
C PRO A 165 16.00 14.15 12.09
N SER A 166 14.95 14.94 12.21
CA SER A 166 14.17 15.09 13.43
C SER A 166 13.32 13.83 13.57
N GLY A 167 13.82 12.88 14.35
CA GLY A 167 13.07 11.72 14.82
C GLY A 167 12.11 12.08 15.93
#